data_AF-A0A7W1HG81-F1
#
_entry.id   AF-A0A7W1HG81-F1
#
_cell.length_a   1.000
_cell.length_b   1.000
_cell.length_c   1.000
_cell.angle_alpha   90.00
_cell.angle_beta   90.00
_cell.angle_gamma   90.00
#
_symmetry.space_group_name_H-M   'P 1'
#
loop_
_entity.id
_entity.type
_entity.pdbx_description
1 polymer ?
#
loop_
_entity_poly.entity_id
_entity_poly.type
_entity_poly.pdbx_seq_one_letter_code
_entity_poly.pdbx_strand_id
1 'polypeptide(L)'
;MQVNACGNQLSNLGSSFSEKSIQNNSTITNDSVVAVASIFSEFSPMDVVGEITKYADFDTLKVLLSVSKNINTVIFSQNEERSKLVKGVAFGKEEWLKFYDLDIGNEPLLSRDNIKMFNSPDPSDPTKRLIDTHLLTLIPKGVSVTSFGELAKKHFPTRRAYRDAYQPILDVVATPNEKSYWALMSKDVLNGSRNKSFETQQKMVAVLSQNANVNCEIPSALEAAVSILTHQVRSGERLFSDNPLTATRCLEVFKGFQGVGGFARLASGSTTTTMSTTSLALRPCGSSGHWSLDNWPLFEGLGFLAFGFWRTQDRLT
;
A
#
# COMPACT_ATOMS: atom_id res chain seq x y z
N MET A 1 18.09 -28.33 38.77
CA MET A 1 19.42 -28.01 38.21
C MET A 1 19.52 -28.21 36.69
N GLN A 2 18.78 -29.13 36.04
CA GLN A 2 18.84 -29.33 34.58
C GLN A 2 18.23 -28.20 33.73
N VAL A 3 17.27 -27.42 34.25
CA VAL A 3 16.62 -26.32 33.51
C VAL A 3 17.58 -25.15 33.21
N ASN A 4 18.51 -24.85 34.12
CA ASN A 4 19.46 -23.74 33.96
C ASN A 4 20.60 -24.06 32.96
N ALA A 5 20.96 -25.33 32.79
CA ALA A 5 21.98 -25.73 31.81
C ALA A 5 21.43 -25.63 30.38
N CYS A 6 20.14 -25.93 30.18
CA CYS A 6 19.47 -25.84 28.89
C CYS A 6 19.25 -24.38 28.45
N GLY A 7 18.90 -23.50 29.40
CA GLY A 7 18.78 -22.05 29.15
C GLY A 7 20.06 -21.43 28.60
N ASN A 8 21.23 -21.84 29.14
CA ASN A 8 22.54 -21.35 28.68
C ASN A 8 22.96 -21.92 27.31
N GLN A 9 22.53 -23.13 26.96
CA GLN A 9 22.80 -23.70 25.63
C GLN A 9 21.93 -23.06 24.54
N LEU A 10 20.65 -22.81 24.84
CA LEU A 10 19.74 -22.11 23.92
C LEU A 10 20.12 -20.64 23.75
N SER A 11 20.56 -19.95 24.82
CA SER A 11 21.07 -18.59 24.69
C SER A 11 22.33 -18.51 23.83
N ASN A 12 23.23 -19.49 23.96
CA ASN A 12 24.47 -19.57 23.15
C ASN A 12 24.21 -19.98 21.69
N LEU A 13 23.22 -20.84 21.44
CA LEU A 13 22.76 -21.16 20.08
C LEU A 13 22.08 -19.95 19.43
N GLY A 14 21.22 -19.24 20.17
CA GLY A 14 20.55 -18.03 19.69
C GLY A 14 21.53 -16.89 19.37
N SER A 15 22.51 -16.62 20.23
CA SER A 15 23.53 -15.60 19.97
C SER A 15 24.49 -15.99 18.84
N SER A 16 24.88 -17.26 18.75
CA SER A 16 25.70 -17.79 17.64
C SER A 16 24.97 -17.71 16.28
N PHE A 17 23.67 -18.00 16.25
CA PHE A 17 22.86 -17.90 15.03
C PHE A 17 22.58 -16.45 14.63
N SER A 18 22.31 -15.58 15.61
CA SER A 18 22.11 -14.14 15.41
C SER A 18 23.38 -13.43 14.92
N GLU A 19 24.55 -13.69 15.53
CA GLU A 19 25.80 -13.04 15.13
C GLU A 19 26.30 -13.52 13.76
N LYS A 20 26.15 -14.82 13.45
CA LYS A 20 26.61 -15.36 12.15
C LYS A 20 25.69 -15.02 10.98
N SER A 21 24.38 -14.95 11.19
CA SER A 21 23.43 -14.61 10.12
C SER A 21 23.38 -13.12 9.79
N ILE A 22 23.71 -12.23 10.75
CA ILE A 22 23.77 -10.79 10.51
C ILE A 22 25.08 -10.38 9.83
N GLN A 23 26.19 -11.09 10.06
CA GLN A 23 27.49 -10.76 9.45
C GLN A 23 27.76 -11.44 8.10
N ASN A 24 27.12 -12.57 7.82
CA ASN A 24 27.25 -13.26 6.54
C ASN A 24 25.83 -13.52 6.02
N ASN A 25 25.51 -13.02 4.82
CA ASN A 25 24.31 -13.39 4.05
C ASN A 25 24.32 -14.89 3.66
N SER A 26 24.58 -15.79 4.60
CA SER A 26 24.63 -17.24 4.37
C SER A 26 23.21 -17.76 4.27
N THR A 27 22.87 -18.26 3.09
CA THR A 27 21.60 -18.93 2.79
C THR A 27 21.38 -20.07 3.80
N ILE A 28 20.28 -19.99 4.54
CA ILE A 28 19.85 -21.08 5.44
C ILE A 28 19.57 -22.30 4.55
N THR A 29 20.30 -23.40 4.77
CA THR A 29 20.08 -24.64 4.01
C THR A 29 18.91 -25.43 4.58
N ASN A 30 18.21 -26.19 3.74
CA ASN A 30 17.13 -27.09 4.17
C ASN A 30 17.58 -28.04 5.29
N ASP A 31 18.82 -28.54 5.23
CA ASP A 31 19.38 -29.42 6.25
C ASP A 31 19.51 -28.73 7.62
N SER A 32 19.84 -27.43 7.62
CA SER A 32 19.89 -26.63 8.85
C SER A 32 18.49 -26.44 9.43
N VAL A 33 17.48 -26.22 8.58
CA VAL A 33 16.08 -26.08 9.02
C VAL A 33 15.55 -27.40 9.59
N VAL A 34 15.86 -28.55 8.96
CA VAL A 34 15.42 -29.88 9.42
C VAL A 34 16.08 -30.28 10.74
N ALA A 35 17.36 -30.00 10.91
CA ALA A 35 18.08 -30.24 12.15
C ALA A 35 17.50 -29.39 13.30
N VAL A 36 17.25 -28.11 13.03
CA VAL A 36 16.62 -27.19 13.97
C VAL A 36 15.19 -27.62 14.30
N ALA A 37 14.39 -28.03 13.32
CA ALA A 37 13.01 -28.49 13.52
C ALA A 37 12.93 -29.80 14.32
N SER A 38 13.90 -30.71 14.13
CA SER A 38 14.01 -31.94 14.94
C SER A 38 14.29 -31.61 16.41
N ILE A 39 15.20 -30.67 16.67
CA ILE A 39 15.50 -30.21 18.05
C ILE A 39 14.26 -29.53 18.67
N PHE A 40 13.52 -28.74 17.91
CA PHE A 40 12.29 -28.07 18.41
C PHE A 40 11.09 -29.00 18.60
N SER A 41 11.08 -30.17 17.96
CA SER A 41 10.04 -31.18 18.22
C SER A 41 10.14 -31.74 19.65
N GLU A 42 11.33 -31.72 20.24
CA GLU A 42 11.61 -32.20 21.60
C GLU A 42 11.48 -31.09 22.66
N PHE A 43 11.68 -29.83 22.27
CA PHE A 43 11.62 -28.69 23.18
C PHE A 43 10.57 -27.70 22.69
N SER A 44 9.40 -27.70 23.34
CA SER A 44 8.27 -26.83 23.02
C SER A 44 8.18 -25.59 23.91
N PRO A 45 8.98 -24.53 23.69
CA PRO A 45 8.52 -23.19 23.91
C PRO A 45 7.88 -22.73 22.59
N MET A 46 6.54 -22.64 22.57
CA MET A 46 5.78 -22.00 21.49
C MET A 46 6.35 -20.63 21.11
N ASP A 47 7.01 -19.97 22.06
CA ASP A 47 7.73 -18.70 21.88
C ASP A 47 8.82 -18.77 20.80
N VAL A 48 9.58 -19.86 20.71
CA VAL A 48 10.70 -19.96 19.75
C VAL A 48 10.20 -20.25 18.33
N VAL A 49 9.18 -21.09 18.20
CA VAL A 49 8.48 -21.30 16.92
C VAL A 49 7.87 -19.97 16.46
N GLY A 50 7.29 -19.21 17.40
CA GLY A 50 6.78 -17.87 17.17
C GLY A 50 7.83 -16.90 16.62
N GLU A 51 9.10 -17.01 17.06
CA GLU A 51 10.20 -16.19 16.55
C GLU A 51 10.73 -16.64 15.20
N ILE A 52 10.98 -17.93 15.00
CA ILE A 52 11.48 -18.46 13.71
C ILE A 52 10.51 -18.09 12.58
N THR A 53 9.21 -18.20 12.85
CA THR A 53 8.15 -17.88 11.89
C THR A 53 8.01 -16.37 11.60
N LYS A 54 8.70 -15.48 12.32
CA LYS A 54 8.77 -14.06 11.95
C LYS A 54 9.66 -13.82 10.75
N TYR A 55 10.70 -14.62 10.61
CA TYR A 55 11.78 -14.40 9.65
C TYR A 55 11.80 -15.43 8.52
N ALA A 56 11.08 -16.54 8.68
CA ALA A 56 10.97 -17.58 7.65
C ALA A 56 10.15 -17.09 6.44
N ASP A 57 10.72 -17.25 5.25
CA ASP A 57 10.01 -17.09 3.98
C ASP A 57 8.97 -18.21 3.76
N PHE A 58 8.18 -18.10 2.69
CA PHE A 58 7.10 -19.05 2.42
C PHE A 58 7.57 -20.49 2.20
N ASP A 59 8.72 -20.69 1.55
CA ASP A 59 9.21 -22.04 1.27
C ASP A 59 9.81 -22.69 2.52
N THR A 60 10.48 -21.90 3.36
CA THR A 60 10.93 -22.31 4.70
C THR A 60 9.74 -22.67 5.58
N LEU A 61 8.67 -21.87 5.54
CA LEU A 61 7.43 -22.20 6.25
C LEU A 61 6.81 -23.51 5.75
N LYS A 62 6.79 -23.80 4.44
CA LYS A 62 6.33 -25.10 3.93
C LYS A 62 7.12 -26.28 4.50
N VAL A 63 8.44 -26.17 4.57
CA VAL A 63 9.30 -27.21 5.17
C VAL A 63 8.94 -27.39 6.64
N LEU A 64 8.84 -26.30 7.42
CA LEU A 64 8.48 -26.34 8.84
C LEU A 64 7.09 -26.95 9.07
N LEU A 65 6.12 -26.66 8.19
CA LEU A 65 4.77 -27.22 8.24
C LEU A 65 4.76 -28.74 8.02
N SER A 66 5.73 -29.29 7.29
CA SER A 66 5.84 -30.74 7.05
C SER A 66 6.42 -31.51 8.23
N VAL A 67 7.16 -30.85 9.12
CA VAL A 67 7.90 -31.50 10.21
C VAL A 67 7.07 -31.65 11.49
N SER A 68 6.11 -30.75 11.76
CA SER A 68 5.32 -30.82 13.01
C SER A 68 3.90 -30.26 12.91
N LYS A 69 2.94 -31.06 13.37
CA LYS A 69 1.52 -30.64 13.50
C LYS A 69 1.32 -29.50 14.49
N ASN A 70 2.16 -29.39 15.51
CA ASN A 70 2.07 -28.32 16.51
C ASN A 70 2.52 -26.97 15.93
N ILE A 71 3.61 -26.97 15.16
CA ILE A 71 4.08 -25.79 14.40
C ILE A 71 3.00 -25.32 13.43
N ASN A 72 2.33 -26.29 12.79
CA ASN A 72 1.22 -26.03 11.89
C ASN A 72 0.09 -25.24 12.57
N THR A 73 -0.27 -25.61 13.79
CA THR A 73 -1.32 -24.93 14.56
C THR A 73 -0.96 -23.47 14.90
N VAL A 74 0.31 -23.20 15.24
CA VAL A 74 0.80 -21.83 15.53
C VAL A 74 0.81 -20.96 14.27
N ILE A 75 1.34 -21.48 13.17
CA ILE A 75 1.39 -20.73 11.90
C ILE A 75 -0.03 -20.46 11.40
N PHE A 76 -0.92 -21.46 11.45
CA PHE A 76 -2.30 -21.29 11.03
C PHE A 76 -3.05 -20.29 11.89
N SER A 77 -2.99 -20.39 13.22
CA SER A 77 -3.70 -19.46 14.11
C SER A 77 -3.25 -18.01 13.90
N GLN A 78 -1.94 -17.78 13.78
CA GLN A 78 -1.43 -16.45 13.48
C GLN A 78 -1.89 -15.96 12.11
N ASN A 79 -1.77 -16.77 11.06
CA ASN A 79 -2.21 -16.39 9.71
C ASN A 79 -3.72 -16.16 9.64
N GLU A 80 -4.51 -16.88 10.42
CA GLU A 80 -5.95 -16.68 10.54
C GLU A 80 -6.26 -15.33 11.17
N GLU A 81 -5.57 -14.94 12.24
CA GLU A 81 -5.70 -13.60 12.83
C GLU A 81 -5.29 -12.49 11.84
N ARG A 82 -4.18 -12.69 11.11
CA ARG A 82 -3.78 -11.77 10.03
C ARG A 82 -4.87 -11.63 8.98
N SER A 83 -5.39 -12.77 8.53
CA SER A 83 -6.45 -12.82 7.52
C SER A 83 -7.70 -12.12 8.01
N LYS A 84 -8.11 -12.32 9.26
CA LYS A 84 -9.28 -11.64 9.85
C LYS A 84 -9.10 -10.12 9.90
N LEU A 85 -7.91 -9.64 10.31
CA LEU A 85 -7.63 -8.20 10.35
C LEU A 85 -7.66 -7.57 8.95
N VAL A 86 -7.09 -8.28 7.97
CA VAL A 86 -6.94 -7.80 6.59
C VAL A 86 -8.28 -7.85 5.83
N LYS A 87 -9.10 -8.89 6.02
CA LYS A 87 -10.37 -9.10 5.29
C LYS A 87 -11.42 -8.01 5.47
N GLY A 88 -11.32 -7.17 6.49
CA GLY A 88 -12.23 -6.03 6.68
C GLY A 88 -11.74 -4.72 6.06
N VAL A 89 -10.44 -4.59 5.83
CA VAL A 89 -9.80 -3.30 5.56
C VAL A 89 -9.13 -3.27 4.20
N ALA A 90 -8.53 -4.40 3.79
CA ALA A 90 -7.76 -4.51 2.57
C ALA A 90 -8.65 -4.74 1.34
N PHE A 91 -8.21 -4.22 0.20
CA PHE A 91 -8.71 -4.61 -1.11
C PHE A 91 -7.69 -5.59 -1.70
N GLY A 92 -7.89 -6.88 -1.42
CA GLY A 92 -6.97 -7.97 -1.74
C GLY A 92 -7.42 -8.83 -2.91
N LYS A 93 -6.89 -10.05 -2.98
CA LYS A 93 -7.17 -11.00 -4.06
C LYS A 93 -8.66 -11.30 -4.23
N GLU A 94 -9.37 -11.54 -3.13
CA GLU A 94 -10.80 -11.88 -3.15
C GLU A 94 -11.63 -10.72 -3.73
N GLU A 95 -11.30 -9.48 -3.39
CA GLU A 95 -11.97 -8.27 -3.90
C GLU A 95 -11.66 -8.02 -5.38
N TRP A 96 -10.42 -8.21 -5.83
CA TRP A 96 -10.06 -8.09 -7.25
C TRP A 96 -10.88 -9.04 -8.12
N LEU A 97 -10.99 -10.30 -7.69
CA LEU A 97 -11.80 -11.29 -8.39
C LEU A 97 -13.29 -10.91 -8.35
N LYS A 98 -13.81 -10.51 -7.19
CA LYS A 98 -15.23 -10.19 -7.01
C LYS A 98 -15.69 -8.98 -7.84
N PHE A 99 -14.92 -7.88 -7.80
CA PHE A 99 -15.36 -6.63 -8.40
C PHE A 99 -14.91 -6.50 -9.86
N TYR A 100 -13.71 -6.98 -10.19
CA TYR A 100 -13.11 -6.75 -11.51
C TYR A 100 -12.96 -8.02 -12.35
N ASP A 101 -13.41 -9.18 -11.85
CA ASP A 101 -13.24 -10.49 -12.50
C ASP A 101 -11.76 -10.77 -12.84
N LEU A 102 -10.83 -10.22 -12.03
CA LEU A 102 -9.39 -10.31 -12.25
C LEU A 102 -8.76 -11.27 -11.23
N ASP A 103 -8.29 -12.42 -11.70
CA ASP A 103 -7.42 -13.27 -10.90
C ASP A 103 -5.98 -12.74 -10.95
N ILE A 104 -5.52 -12.25 -9.81
CA ILE A 104 -4.19 -11.65 -9.65
C ILE A 104 -3.11 -12.67 -9.29
N GLY A 105 -3.48 -13.96 -9.18
CA GLY A 105 -2.56 -15.04 -8.86
C GLY A 105 -2.16 -15.06 -7.38
N ASN A 106 -0.85 -15.03 -7.11
CA ASN A 106 -0.34 -15.07 -5.73
C ASN A 106 -0.38 -13.68 -5.10
N GLU A 107 -1.04 -13.60 -3.95
CA GLU A 107 -1.10 -12.41 -3.12
C GLU A 107 0.17 -12.31 -2.25
N PRO A 108 0.90 -11.19 -2.31
CA PRO A 108 1.94 -10.85 -1.34
C PRO A 108 1.51 -11.07 0.11
N LEU A 109 2.34 -11.76 0.90
CA LEU A 109 2.09 -11.89 2.33
C LEU A 109 2.43 -10.58 3.05
N LEU A 110 1.50 -10.10 3.88
CA LEU A 110 1.79 -9.02 4.81
C LEU A 110 2.66 -9.54 5.97
N SER A 111 3.79 -8.87 6.20
CA SER A 111 4.70 -9.19 7.30
C SER A 111 4.03 -8.88 8.64
N ARG A 112 4.54 -9.45 9.75
CA ARG A 112 4.04 -9.09 11.09
C ARG A 112 4.24 -7.62 11.42
N ASP A 113 5.32 -7.03 10.93
CA ASP A 113 5.63 -5.64 11.17
C ASP A 113 4.61 -4.73 10.47
N ASN A 114 4.04 -5.16 9.35
CA ASN A 114 2.94 -4.44 8.71
C ASN A 114 1.67 -4.45 9.56
N ILE A 115 1.37 -5.55 10.23
CA ILE A 115 0.20 -5.65 11.11
C ILE A 115 0.36 -4.78 12.36
N LYS A 116 1.56 -4.78 12.95
CA LYS A 116 1.89 -3.86 14.04
C LYS A 116 1.76 -2.41 13.58
N MET A 117 2.28 -2.10 12.39
CA MET A 117 2.17 -0.78 11.78
C MET A 117 0.71 -0.38 11.58
N PHE A 118 -0.19 -1.24 11.09
CA PHE A 118 -1.60 -0.86 10.92
C PHE A 118 -2.27 -0.43 12.24
N ASN A 119 -1.82 -0.99 13.37
CA ASN A 119 -2.31 -0.60 14.69
C ASN A 119 -1.54 0.57 15.33
N SER A 120 -0.49 1.08 14.69
CA SER A 120 0.24 2.24 15.20
C SER A 120 -0.55 3.53 14.99
N PRO A 121 -0.26 4.59 15.77
CA PRO A 121 -0.81 5.92 15.52
C PRO A 121 -0.51 6.43 14.11
N ASP A 122 -1.44 7.18 13.52
CA ASP A 122 -1.22 7.91 12.28
C ASP A 122 -0.34 9.14 12.55
N PRO A 123 0.81 9.31 11.88
CA PRO A 123 1.66 10.50 11.96
C PRO A 123 0.98 11.82 11.64
N SER A 124 -0.05 11.81 10.79
CA SER A 124 -0.81 13.01 10.48
C SER A 124 -1.85 13.31 11.55
N ASP A 125 -2.29 12.28 12.29
CA ASP A 125 -3.27 12.37 13.37
C ASP A 125 -3.01 11.28 14.42
N PRO A 126 -2.13 11.53 15.42
CA PRO A 126 -1.74 10.52 16.41
C PRO A 126 -2.88 10.00 17.30
N THR A 127 -4.08 10.59 17.20
CA THR A 127 -5.28 10.15 17.91
C THR A 127 -5.97 8.97 17.22
N LYS A 128 -5.63 8.68 15.96
CA LYS A 128 -6.19 7.59 15.16
C LYS A 128 -5.13 6.56 14.80
N ARG A 129 -5.55 5.34 14.49
CA ARG A 129 -4.64 4.30 14.00
C ARG A 129 -4.56 4.35 12.48
N LEU A 130 -3.45 3.90 11.92
CA LEU A 130 -3.26 3.82 10.47
C LEU A 130 -4.36 3.01 9.78
N ILE A 131 -4.80 1.90 10.36
CA ILE A 131 -5.86 1.05 9.79
C ILE A 131 -7.21 1.78 9.64
N ASP A 132 -7.45 2.80 10.46
CA ASP A 132 -8.70 3.57 10.45
C ASP A 132 -8.62 4.70 9.41
N THR A 133 -7.43 5.28 9.21
CA THR A 133 -7.21 6.45 8.34
C THR A 133 -6.66 6.13 6.95
N HIS A 134 -6.20 4.89 6.71
CA HIS A 134 -5.56 4.50 5.45
C HIS A 134 -6.33 3.40 4.71
N LEU A 135 -6.08 3.32 3.40
CA LEU A 135 -6.54 2.29 2.49
C LEU A 135 -5.38 1.33 2.25
N LEU A 136 -5.62 0.05 2.51
CA LEU A 136 -4.69 -1.02 2.18
C LEU A 136 -5.16 -1.68 0.87
N THR A 137 -4.39 -1.53 -0.20
CA THR A 137 -4.82 -1.93 -1.55
C THR A 137 -3.74 -2.78 -2.20
N LEU A 138 -4.10 -3.94 -2.74
CA LEU A 138 -3.18 -4.76 -3.51
C LEU A 138 -3.07 -4.21 -4.93
N ILE A 139 -1.87 -3.84 -5.36
CA ILE A 139 -1.55 -3.45 -6.73
C ILE A 139 -1.06 -4.70 -7.48
N PRO A 140 -1.83 -5.24 -8.45
CA PRO A 140 -1.44 -6.47 -9.10
C PRO A 140 -0.27 -6.31 -10.07
N LYS A 141 0.50 -7.39 -10.27
CA LYS A 141 1.48 -7.49 -11.35
C LYS A 141 0.81 -7.30 -12.71
N GLY A 142 1.48 -6.60 -13.62
CA GLY A 142 1.02 -6.37 -14.99
C GLY A 142 -0.08 -5.31 -15.11
N VAL A 143 -0.54 -4.72 -14.01
CA VAL A 143 -1.48 -3.60 -14.04
C VAL A 143 -0.72 -2.29 -14.24
N SER A 144 -1.23 -1.46 -15.13
CA SER A 144 -0.82 -0.08 -15.38
C SER A 144 -2.02 0.85 -15.22
N VAL A 145 -1.79 2.17 -15.24
CA VAL A 145 -2.90 3.13 -15.19
C VAL A 145 -3.88 2.90 -16.32
N THR A 146 -3.39 2.59 -17.53
CA THR A 146 -4.23 2.33 -18.70
C THR A 146 -5.05 1.04 -18.54
N SER A 147 -4.41 -0.08 -18.18
CA SER A 147 -5.16 -1.36 -18.05
C SER A 147 -6.15 -1.33 -16.89
N PHE A 148 -5.81 -0.65 -15.78
CA PHE A 148 -6.75 -0.42 -14.69
C PHE A 148 -7.92 0.48 -15.10
N GLY A 149 -7.65 1.52 -15.90
CA GLY A 149 -8.70 2.38 -16.45
C GLY A 149 -9.75 1.62 -17.24
N GLU A 150 -9.33 0.63 -18.05
CA GLU A 150 -10.26 -0.26 -18.76
C GLU A 150 -11.10 -1.12 -17.81
N LEU A 151 -10.48 -1.69 -16.77
CA LEU A 151 -11.20 -2.46 -15.73
C LEU A 151 -12.21 -1.58 -14.97
N ALA A 152 -11.84 -0.33 -14.68
CA ALA A 152 -12.68 0.62 -13.95
C ALA A 152 -13.96 0.99 -14.72
N LYS A 153 -13.96 0.96 -16.06
CA LYS A 153 -15.15 1.28 -16.87
C LYS A 153 -16.36 0.39 -16.56
N LYS A 154 -16.15 -0.84 -16.06
CA LYS A 154 -17.24 -1.73 -15.61
C LYS A 154 -18.10 -1.10 -14.52
N HIS A 155 -17.48 -0.33 -13.63
CA HIS A 155 -18.13 0.31 -12.49
C HIS A 155 -18.43 1.79 -12.73
N PHE A 156 -17.70 2.41 -13.66
CA PHE A 156 -17.84 3.82 -14.01
C PHE A 156 -18.13 4.00 -15.51
N PRO A 157 -19.28 3.50 -16.02
CA PRO A 157 -19.57 3.41 -17.45
C PRO A 157 -19.82 4.76 -18.11
N THR A 158 -20.08 5.80 -17.33
CA THR A 158 -20.24 7.15 -17.88
C THR A 158 -18.94 7.56 -18.56
N ARG A 159 -19.01 7.94 -19.84
CA ARG A 159 -17.89 8.41 -20.69
C ARG A 159 -16.96 9.44 -20.03
N ARG A 160 -17.37 10.04 -18.93
CA ARG A 160 -16.69 11.12 -18.23
C ARG A 160 -15.69 10.64 -17.16
N ALA A 161 -15.72 9.38 -16.72
CA ALA A 161 -14.85 8.89 -15.64
C ALA A 161 -13.39 8.64 -16.08
N TYR A 162 -13.11 8.76 -17.38
CA TYR A 162 -11.78 8.57 -17.97
C TYR A 162 -11.59 9.43 -19.24
N ARG A 163 -12.34 10.53 -19.37
CA ARG A 163 -12.59 11.19 -20.68
C ARG A 163 -11.43 11.98 -21.23
N ASP A 164 -10.56 12.48 -20.36
CA ASP A 164 -9.61 13.53 -20.73
C ASP A 164 -8.20 13.19 -20.24
N ALA A 165 -7.89 11.89 -20.11
CA ALA A 165 -6.54 11.48 -19.83
C ALA A 165 -5.66 11.87 -21.01
N TYR A 166 -4.83 12.91 -20.81
CA TYR A 166 -3.93 13.41 -21.82
C TYR A 166 -2.98 12.29 -22.23
N GLN A 167 -3.10 11.81 -23.47
CA GLN A 167 -2.41 10.60 -23.96
C GLN A 167 -0.90 10.58 -23.64
N PRO A 168 -0.16 11.71 -23.77
CA PRO A 168 1.25 11.72 -23.40
C PRO A 168 1.54 11.44 -21.92
N ILE A 169 0.62 11.73 -20.99
CA ILE A 169 0.76 11.28 -19.60
C ILE A 169 0.56 9.78 -19.52
N LEU A 170 -0.50 9.28 -20.17
CA LEU A 170 -0.80 7.85 -20.17
C LEU A 170 0.40 7.07 -20.67
N ASP A 171 1.11 7.55 -21.68
CA ASP A 171 2.32 6.90 -22.19
C ASP A 171 3.45 6.85 -21.13
N VAL A 172 3.55 7.86 -20.26
CA VAL A 172 4.52 7.87 -19.13
C VAL A 172 4.12 6.91 -18.02
N VAL A 173 2.82 6.85 -17.71
CA VAL A 173 2.28 6.02 -16.62
C VAL A 173 1.76 4.66 -17.10
N ALA A 174 1.99 4.32 -18.37
CA ALA A 174 1.53 3.09 -19.01
C ALA A 174 2.36 1.87 -18.59
N THR A 175 3.54 2.09 -18.00
CA THR A 175 4.45 1.01 -17.59
C THR A 175 3.74 0.10 -16.60
N PRO A 176 3.49 -1.18 -16.97
CA PRO A 176 2.90 -2.13 -16.06
C PRO A 176 3.82 -2.41 -14.89
N ASN A 177 3.23 -2.62 -13.73
CA ASN A 177 3.98 -2.98 -12.55
C ASN A 177 4.57 -4.40 -12.65
N GLU A 178 5.84 -4.58 -12.28
CA GLU A 178 6.59 -5.84 -12.47
C GLU A 178 6.23 -6.95 -11.46
N LYS A 179 5.81 -6.59 -10.24
CA LYS A 179 5.41 -7.55 -9.19
C LYS A 179 4.22 -7.04 -8.39
N SER A 180 3.34 -7.92 -7.94
CA SER A 180 2.25 -7.52 -7.06
C SER A 180 2.80 -6.96 -5.75
N TYR A 181 2.18 -5.90 -5.22
CA TYR A 181 2.57 -5.32 -3.92
C TYR A 181 1.40 -4.64 -3.23
N TRP A 182 1.48 -4.52 -1.91
CA TRP A 182 0.51 -3.76 -1.12
C TRP A 182 0.86 -2.27 -1.08
N ALA A 183 -0.15 -1.44 -1.30
CA ALA A 183 -0.13 0.02 -1.19
C ALA A 183 -0.91 0.44 0.06
N LEU A 184 -0.33 1.32 0.89
CA LEU A 184 -1.03 1.91 2.05
C LEU A 184 -1.14 3.44 1.86
N MET A 185 -2.35 3.90 1.54
CA MET A 185 -2.63 5.29 1.16
C MET A 185 -3.56 5.97 2.17
N SER A 186 -3.25 7.19 2.61
CA SER A 186 -4.17 7.97 3.45
C SER A 186 -5.51 8.21 2.75
N LYS A 187 -6.62 8.11 3.50
CA LYS A 187 -7.98 8.49 3.07
C LYS A 187 -8.19 10.01 3.04
N ASP A 188 -7.29 10.75 3.68
CA ASP A 188 -7.35 12.21 3.79
C ASP A 188 -6.06 12.87 3.30
N VAL A 189 -6.15 14.15 3.03
CA VAL A 189 -5.06 14.99 2.56
C VAL A 189 -4.21 15.47 3.70
N LEU A 190 -2.90 15.59 3.48
CA LEU A 190 -2.00 16.06 4.53
C LEU A 190 -2.41 17.47 4.97
N ASN A 191 -2.60 17.66 6.28
CA ASN A 191 -3.09 18.93 6.81
C ASN A 191 -2.13 20.08 6.42
N GLY A 192 -2.70 21.21 5.99
CA GLY A 192 -1.93 22.38 5.53
C GLY A 192 -1.22 22.20 4.18
N SER A 193 -1.31 21.03 3.53
CA SER A 193 -0.71 20.81 2.21
C SER A 193 -1.48 21.46 1.06
N ARG A 194 -2.72 21.90 1.33
CA ARG A 194 -3.60 22.58 0.39
C ARG A 194 -2.93 23.85 -0.13
N ASN A 195 -3.01 24.08 -1.44
CA ASN A 195 -2.48 25.27 -2.11
C ASN A 195 -0.95 25.45 -1.97
N LYS A 196 -0.21 24.39 -1.68
CA LYS A 196 1.26 24.43 -1.60
C LYS A 196 1.91 24.02 -2.93
N SER A 197 3.12 24.51 -3.19
CA SER A 197 3.93 24.06 -4.34
C SER A 197 4.29 22.58 -4.18
N PHE A 198 4.55 21.88 -5.28
CA PHE A 198 4.86 20.44 -5.22
C PHE A 198 6.15 20.19 -4.42
N GLU A 199 7.15 21.05 -4.58
CA GLU A 199 8.37 21.02 -3.77
C GLU A 199 8.07 21.17 -2.26
N THR A 200 7.18 22.09 -1.88
CA THR A 200 6.76 22.24 -0.48
C THR A 200 6.06 20.99 0.02
N GLN A 201 5.19 20.40 -0.80
CA GLN A 201 4.49 19.17 -0.48
C GLN A 201 5.44 17.99 -0.28
N GLN A 202 6.47 17.84 -1.12
CA GLN A 202 7.53 16.86 -0.94
C GLN A 202 8.27 17.05 0.38
N LYS A 203 8.62 18.29 0.74
CA LYS A 203 9.25 18.60 2.03
C LYS A 203 8.36 18.24 3.22
N MET A 204 7.06 18.52 3.13
CA MET A 204 6.10 18.15 4.19
C MET A 204 6.02 16.63 4.38
N VAL A 205 5.99 15.86 3.29
CA VAL A 205 6.00 14.39 3.35
C VAL A 205 7.33 13.88 3.93
N ALA A 206 8.46 14.47 3.55
CA ALA A 206 9.77 14.10 4.12
C ALA A 206 9.87 14.39 5.62
N VAL A 207 9.35 15.53 6.08
CA VAL A 207 9.29 15.86 7.53
C VAL A 207 8.38 14.88 8.27
N LEU A 208 7.22 14.54 7.69
CA LEU A 208 6.30 13.54 8.27
C LEU A 208 7.00 12.19 8.43
N SER A 209 7.70 11.76 7.37
CA SER A 209 8.48 10.53 7.34
C SER A 209 9.54 10.49 8.45
N GLN A 210 10.32 11.57 8.59
CA GLN A 210 11.35 11.69 9.62
C GLN A 210 10.76 11.66 11.03
N ASN A 211 9.71 12.44 11.27
CA ASN A 211 9.12 12.58 12.61
C ASN A 211 8.50 11.28 13.11
N ALA A 212 7.89 10.50 12.22
CA ALA A 212 7.28 9.24 12.58
C ALA A 212 8.22 8.03 12.45
N ASN A 213 9.47 8.24 12.01
CA ASN A 213 10.45 7.18 11.76
C ASN A 213 9.89 6.09 10.82
N VAL A 214 9.22 6.53 9.76
CA VAL A 214 8.48 5.70 8.81
C VAL A 214 8.71 6.27 7.44
N ASN A 215 8.89 5.44 6.42
CA ASN A 215 9.15 5.96 5.08
C ASN A 215 7.83 6.39 4.41
N CYS A 216 7.56 7.70 4.43
CA CYS A 216 6.40 8.30 3.78
C CYS A 216 6.81 8.91 2.43
N GLU A 217 5.98 8.70 1.42
CA GLU A 217 6.25 9.15 0.04
C GLU A 217 5.00 9.74 -0.62
N ILE A 218 5.17 10.34 -1.80
CA ILE A 218 4.03 10.77 -2.64
C ILE A 218 3.65 9.56 -3.51
N PRO A 219 2.36 9.19 -3.61
CA PRO A 219 1.95 8.01 -4.37
C PRO A 219 2.21 8.18 -5.87
N SER A 220 2.45 7.06 -6.55
CA SER A 220 2.34 7.00 -8.02
C SER A 220 0.89 7.22 -8.47
N ALA A 221 0.71 7.55 -9.74
CA ALA A 221 -0.60 7.67 -10.36
C ALA A 221 -1.37 6.35 -10.30
N LEU A 222 -0.68 5.23 -10.48
CA LEU A 222 -1.28 3.90 -10.37
C LEU A 222 -1.78 3.61 -8.95
N GLU A 223 -0.94 3.80 -7.93
CA GLU A 223 -1.30 3.52 -6.54
C GLU A 223 -2.49 4.38 -6.10
N ALA A 224 -2.48 5.67 -6.44
CA ALA A 224 -3.57 6.58 -6.13
C ALA A 224 -4.87 6.18 -6.85
N ALA A 225 -4.81 5.95 -8.17
CA ALA A 225 -5.99 5.58 -8.95
C ALA A 225 -6.61 4.27 -8.46
N VAL A 226 -5.79 3.23 -8.27
CA VAL A 226 -6.26 1.93 -7.81
C VAL A 226 -6.85 2.05 -6.41
N SER A 227 -6.16 2.67 -5.46
CA SER A 227 -6.64 2.77 -4.07
C SER A 227 -7.95 3.57 -3.95
N ILE A 228 -8.05 4.70 -4.64
CA ILE A 228 -9.25 5.56 -4.58
C ILE A 228 -10.45 4.88 -5.24
N LEU A 229 -10.27 4.34 -6.45
CA LEU A 229 -11.38 3.78 -7.21
C LEU A 229 -11.85 2.43 -6.67
N THR A 230 -10.93 1.57 -6.22
CA THR A 230 -11.31 0.30 -5.59
C THR A 230 -12.04 0.53 -4.26
N HIS A 231 -11.64 1.53 -3.47
CA HIS A 231 -12.38 1.93 -2.25
C HIS A 231 -13.80 2.37 -2.59
N GLN A 232 -13.95 3.21 -3.61
CA GLN A 232 -15.28 3.67 -4.04
C GLN A 232 -16.15 2.53 -4.56
N VAL A 233 -15.59 1.59 -5.33
CA VAL A 233 -16.32 0.40 -5.79
C VAL A 233 -16.76 -0.49 -4.62
N ARG A 234 -15.89 -0.69 -3.63
CA ARG A 234 -16.17 -1.57 -2.48
C ARG A 234 -17.20 -0.97 -1.53
N SER A 235 -17.07 0.31 -1.18
CA SER A 235 -17.83 0.94 -0.11
C SER A 235 -18.97 1.85 -0.60
N GLY A 236 -18.93 2.26 -1.87
CA GLY A 236 -19.75 3.36 -2.38
C GLY A 236 -19.30 4.75 -1.89
N GLU A 237 -18.35 4.82 -0.95
CA GLU A 237 -17.82 6.06 -0.42
C GLU A 237 -16.82 6.67 -1.40
N ARG A 238 -17.05 7.93 -1.73
CA ARG A 238 -16.16 8.71 -2.57
C ARG A 238 -15.19 9.47 -1.68
N LEU A 239 -13.91 9.11 -1.76
CA LEU A 239 -12.85 9.87 -1.12
C LEU A 239 -12.63 11.18 -1.86
N PHE A 240 -12.32 12.22 -1.09
CA PHE A 240 -12.05 13.57 -1.55
C PHE A 240 -13.24 14.26 -2.22
N SER A 241 -13.78 15.27 -1.55
CA SER A 241 -14.90 16.07 -2.03
C SER A 241 -14.48 17.01 -3.16
N ASP A 242 -15.47 17.45 -3.93
CA ASP A 242 -15.29 18.51 -4.94
C ASP A 242 -15.49 19.91 -4.37
N ASN A 243 -15.84 19.99 -3.08
CA ASN A 243 -16.04 21.24 -2.37
C ASN A 243 -15.17 21.27 -1.10
N PRO A 244 -13.96 21.83 -1.16
CA PRO A 244 -13.32 22.39 -2.34
C PRO A 244 -12.78 21.29 -3.26
N LEU A 245 -12.61 21.60 -4.55
CA LEU A 245 -12.14 20.64 -5.53
C LEU A 245 -10.75 20.13 -5.14
N THR A 246 -10.68 18.83 -4.91
CA THR A 246 -9.46 18.14 -4.50
C THR A 246 -8.76 17.55 -5.73
N ALA A 247 -7.52 17.97 -5.91
CA ALA A 247 -6.63 17.44 -6.93
C ALA A 247 -5.44 16.72 -6.27
N THR A 248 -5.25 15.44 -6.64
CA THR A 248 -4.18 14.60 -6.11
C THR A 248 -2.94 14.70 -6.98
N ARG A 249 -1.84 15.22 -6.41
CA ARG A 249 -0.53 15.17 -7.09
C ARG A 249 0.12 13.82 -6.86
N CYS A 250 0.52 13.18 -7.96
CA CYS A 250 1.25 11.92 -7.95
C CYS A 250 2.74 12.14 -8.22
N LEU A 251 3.58 11.12 -8.08
CA LEU A 251 5.04 11.22 -8.25
C LEU A 251 5.47 11.62 -9.67
N GLU A 252 4.72 11.21 -10.69
CA GLU A 252 5.13 11.29 -12.09
C GLU A 252 5.08 12.72 -12.65
N VAL A 253 6.18 13.12 -13.27
CA VAL A 253 6.37 14.40 -13.96
C VAL A 253 6.53 14.15 -15.45
N PHE A 254 5.77 14.85 -16.28
CA PHE A 254 5.89 14.82 -17.74
C PHE A 254 6.14 16.21 -18.29
N LYS A 255 7.30 16.43 -18.93
CA LYS A 255 7.68 17.71 -19.56
C LYS A 255 7.53 18.93 -18.63
N GLY A 256 7.86 18.74 -17.35
CA GLY A 256 7.70 19.79 -16.32
C GLY A 256 6.26 19.98 -15.83
N PHE A 257 5.33 19.10 -16.21
CA PHE A 257 3.98 19.08 -15.69
C PHE A 257 3.80 17.91 -14.70
N GLN A 258 3.15 18.16 -13.57
CA GLN A 258 2.81 17.10 -12.61
C GLN A 258 1.50 16.43 -13.05
N GLY A 259 1.44 15.10 -12.95
CA GLY A 259 0.17 14.38 -13.01
C GLY A 259 -0.74 14.78 -11.85
N VAL A 260 -1.95 15.23 -12.17
CA VAL A 260 -2.97 15.64 -11.19
C VAL A 260 -4.26 14.87 -11.44
N GLY A 261 -4.67 14.03 -10.49
CA GLY A 261 -5.98 13.39 -10.50
C GLY A 261 -7.03 14.28 -9.84
N GLY A 262 -7.97 14.83 -10.61
CA GLY A 262 -9.19 15.44 -10.07
C GLY A 262 -10.28 14.38 -9.98
N PHE A 263 -10.74 14.10 -8.76
CA PHE A 263 -11.93 13.29 -8.55
C PHE A 263 -13.07 14.28 -8.31
N ALA A 264 -13.80 14.69 -9.35
CA ALA A 264 -14.96 15.60 -9.23
C ALA A 264 -16.31 14.88 -9.48
N ARG A 265 -17.34 15.10 -8.66
CA ARG A 265 -18.75 14.81 -8.97
C ARG A 265 -19.15 15.92 -9.92
N LEU A 266 -19.55 15.53 -11.11
CA LEU A 266 -20.28 16.48 -11.93
C LEU A 266 -21.61 16.74 -11.25
N ALA A 267 -21.94 18.03 -11.07
CA ALA A 267 -23.26 18.43 -10.60
C ALA A 267 -24.31 17.86 -11.57
N SER A 268 -24.90 16.73 -11.19
CA SER A 268 -26.04 16.17 -11.90
C SER A 268 -27.28 16.87 -11.35
N GLY A 269 -27.83 17.81 -12.11
CA GLY A 269 -29.22 18.26 -11.95
C GLY A 269 -30.24 17.17 -12.34
N SER A 270 -29.90 15.89 -12.19
CA SER A 270 -30.73 14.75 -12.55
C SER A 270 -30.73 13.77 -11.38
N THR A 271 -31.92 13.41 -10.91
CA THR A 271 -32.20 12.54 -9.76
C THR A 271 -31.76 11.09 -9.97
N THR A 272 -31.18 10.76 -11.11
CA THR A 272 -30.50 9.48 -11.31
C THR A 272 -29.09 9.59 -10.74
N THR A 273 -28.75 8.74 -9.77
CA THR A 273 -27.41 8.61 -9.16
C THR A 273 -26.33 8.53 -10.25
N THR A 274 -25.83 9.69 -10.69
CA THR A 274 -24.85 9.78 -11.76
C THR A 274 -23.49 9.70 -11.08
N MET A 275 -22.73 8.65 -11.38
CA MET A 275 -21.47 8.37 -10.69
C MET A 275 -20.37 9.37 -11.04
N SER A 276 -19.46 9.52 -10.09
CA SER A 276 -18.28 10.40 -10.09
C SER A 276 -17.42 10.26 -11.33
N THR A 277 -16.74 11.34 -11.70
CA THR A 277 -15.77 11.36 -12.79
C THR A 277 -14.36 11.57 -12.28
N THR A 278 -13.45 10.69 -12.69
CA THR A 278 -12.02 10.85 -12.51
C THR A 278 -11.44 11.50 -13.75
N SER A 279 -10.65 12.56 -13.58
CA SER A 279 -9.91 13.18 -14.67
C SER A 279 -8.44 13.28 -14.27
N LEU A 280 -7.54 12.80 -15.13
CA LEU A 280 -6.11 12.98 -14.99
C LEU A 280 -5.68 14.16 -15.87
N ALA A 281 -5.28 15.26 -15.24
CA ALA A 281 -4.86 16.49 -15.90
C ALA A 281 -3.38 16.81 -15.62
N LEU A 282 -2.76 17.61 -16.49
CA LEU A 282 -1.43 18.16 -16.27
C LEU A 282 -1.50 19.58 -15.71
N ARG A 283 -0.54 19.93 -14.84
CA ARG A 283 -0.23 21.33 -14.53
C ARG A 283 1.27 21.61 -14.53
N PRO A 284 1.72 22.77 -15.09
CA PRO A 284 3.14 23.13 -15.09
C PRO A 284 3.65 23.28 -13.65
N CYS A 285 4.86 22.79 -13.41
CA CYS A 285 5.56 22.93 -12.14
C CYS A 285 6.26 24.30 -12.09
N GLY A 286 5.94 25.14 -11.08
CA GLY A 286 6.79 26.29 -10.74
C GLY A 286 6.47 27.66 -11.37
N SER A 287 5.26 27.93 -11.86
CA SER A 287 4.91 29.27 -12.36
C SER A 287 4.01 30.04 -11.38
N SER A 288 4.54 31.13 -10.83
CA SER A 288 3.80 32.18 -10.10
C SER A 288 3.26 33.29 -11.01
N GLY A 289 3.33 33.11 -12.33
CA GLY A 289 2.92 34.11 -13.32
C GLY A 289 1.41 34.13 -13.58
N HIS A 290 0.87 35.33 -13.79
CA HIS A 290 -0.49 35.59 -14.28
C HIS A 290 -0.66 34.98 -15.69
N TRP A 291 -1.69 34.16 -15.91
CA TRP A 291 -1.91 33.43 -17.16
C TRP A 291 -3.10 34.01 -17.93
N SER A 292 -2.96 34.13 -19.26
CA SER A 292 -4.06 34.48 -20.18
C SER A 292 -5.02 33.29 -20.38
N LEU A 293 -6.32 33.59 -20.37
CA LEU A 293 -7.47 32.69 -20.19
C LEU A 293 -8.04 32.08 -21.49
N ASP A 294 -7.34 32.13 -22.61
CA ASP A 294 -8.01 31.96 -23.91
C ASP A 294 -8.13 30.51 -24.44
N ASN A 295 -7.67 29.47 -23.74
CA ASN A 295 -7.80 28.08 -24.25
C ASN A 295 -8.05 26.98 -23.21
N TRP A 296 -8.45 27.31 -21.98
CA TRP A 296 -8.85 26.31 -20.98
C TRP A 296 -10.18 26.73 -20.34
N PRO A 297 -11.24 25.89 -20.36
CA PRO A 297 -12.45 26.25 -19.65
C PRO A 297 -12.18 26.25 -18.14
N LEU A 298 -12.18 27.45 -17.56
CA LEU A 298 -12.50 27.81 -16.16
C LEU A 298 -12.02 26.83 -15.07
N PHE A 299 -10.79 27.03 -14.58
CA PHE A 299 -10.27 26.40 -13.35
C PHE A 299 -9.49 27.39 -12.47
N GLU A 300 -10.14 28.50 -12.10
CA GLU A 300 -9.68 29.36 -11.01
C GLU A 300 -10.21 28.82 -9.67
N GLY A 301 -9.33 28.69 -8.65
CA GLY A 301 -9.71 28.25 -7.30
C GLY A 301 -9.38 26.80 -6.92
N LEU A 302 -8.57 26.08 -7.71
CA LEU A 302 -8.19 24.69 -7.40
C LEU A 302 -7.19 24.58 -6.26
N GLY A 303 -7.56 23.85 -5.21
CA GLY A 303 -6.67 23.42 -4.15
C GLY A 303 -5.88 22.16 -4.53
N PHE A 304 -4.57 22.27 -4.61
CA PHE A 304 -3.68 21.12 -4.85
C PHE A 304 -3.18 20.52 -3.54
N LEU A 305 -3.01 19.20 -3.50
CA LEU A 305 -2.80 18.46 -2.25
C LEU A 305 -1.62 17.50 -2.31
N ALA A 306 -0.93 17.40 -1.17
CA ALA A 306 0.04 16.35 -0.90
C ALA A 306 -0.64 15.22 -0.15
N PHE A 307 -0.20 14.01 -0.43
CA PHE A 307 -0.59 12.82 0.30
C PHE A 307 0.66 12.30 0.98
N GLY A 308 0.53 11.97 2.26
CA GLY A 308 1.44 11.02 2.88
C GLY A 308 1.01 9.63 2.43
N PHE A 309 1.81 9.01 1.57
CA PHE A 309 1.76 7.58 1.32
C PHE A 309 2.75 6.89 2.24
N TRP A 310 2.52 5.62 2.53
CA TRP A 310 3.43 4.80 3.30
C TRP A 310 4.09 3.79 2.39
N ARG A 311 5.41 3.88 2.31
CA ARG A 311 6.21 2.93 1.55
C ARG A 311 7.20 2.29 2.50
N THR A 312 6.95 1.07 2.97
CA THR A 312 8.07 0.32 3.58
C THR A 312 9.15 0.13 2.52
N GLN A 313 10.41 0.22 2.93
CA GLN A 313 11.56 0.48 2.05
C GLN A 313 11.79 -0.59 0.97
N ASP A 314 11.12 -1.73 1.07
CA ASP A 314 10.91 -2.67 -0.01
C ASP A 314 9.40 -2.90 -0.17
N ARG A 315 8.90 -2.91 -1.43
CA ARG A 315 7.52 -3.35 -1.77
C ARG A 315 7.17 -4.51 -0.85
N LEU A 316 6.02 -4.51 -0.15
CA LEU A 316 5.60 -5.43 0.95
C LEU A 316 5.66 -6.96 0.64
N THR A 317 6.81 -7.41 0.14
CA THR A 317 7.22 -8.70 -0.42
C THR A 317 8.73 -8.79 -0.32
#